data_AF-A0A5N5X9X2-F1
#
_entry.id   AF-A0A5N5X9X2-F1
#
_cell.length_a   1.000
_cell.length_b   1.000
_cell.length_c   1.000
_cell.angle_alpha   90.00
_cell.angle_beta   90.00
_cell.angle_gamma   90.00
#
_symmetry.space_group_name_H-M   'P 1'
#
loop_
_entity.id
_entity.type
_entity.pdbx_description
1 polymer ?
#
loop_
_entity_poly.entity_id
_entity_poly.type
_entity_poly.pdbx_seq_one_letter_code
_entity_poly.pdbx_strand_id
1 'polypeptide(L)'
;MKPWRQRVSRRLRTLLCLPAIVFFLWIVLPYDHPLRLSARFNLKAFGAALSPNFSGRWWFTEQPTFPVAISDDVAVLMKSGFGTKDRISAWLEAHEQDQFNNLLLIGDFATQPGQLFSYNGRRLPVHDLVAWMLEKGYLPADLIHSRLTKYSDLVAAISSDDMDAARELSKSFGWEMDALKFISGLELCYDLMPDKKWYIMADDDTYLMQPALKRLLEHLDPEVPYYVGNAVGDYKGRFAHGGSSVILSRATMRLLFSHHDVVISAHLESLEETWGDKLLATTLLKIGVYLDEEYAIFFNGEPPRDMRVTEDRLCAPIVSFHRLSPSEMINVGRRFQHRGELLLWIDLWDIYGAPSLDSPILETGRVDWDHVGGLDETTMTVKDIQSAQNCIQICHNYSKTCLAWTWEKEEQACHVSNWMVPGDKARGKMSGINVPRAKSLVNDCRS
;
A
#
# COMPACT_ATOMS: atom_id res chain seq x y z
N MET A 1 9.24 25.35 65.76
CA MET A 1 8.43 25.15 64.54
C MET A 1 9.18 25.75 63.34
N LYS A 2 9.83 24.92 62.51
CA LYS A 2 10.48 25.33 61.25
C LYS A 2 9.82 24.56 60.11
N PRO A 3 9.43 25.23 59.00
CA PRO A 3 8.57 24.64 57.99
C PRO A 3 9.36 23.69 57.09
N TRP A 4 8.83 22.50 56.90
CA TRP A 4 9.21 21.54 55.86
C TRP A 4 8.91 22.14 54.48
N ARG A 5 9.88 22.85 53.87
CA ARG A 5 9.83 23.18 52.43
C ARG A 5 10.58 22.11 51.65
N GLN A 6 9.84 21.13 51.12
CA GLN A 6 10.35 20.19 50.13
C GLN A 6 10.80 20.96 48.88
N ARG A 7 12.12 21.07 48.70
CA ARG A 7 12.73 21.39 47.40
C ARG A 7 12.60 20.17 46.50
N VAL A 8 11.45 20.03 45.84
CA VAL A 8 11.38 19.22 44.62
C VAL A 8 12.42 19.80 43.66
N SER A 9 13.41 19.00 43.27
CA SER A 9 14.53 19.49 42.46
C SER A 9 14.00 20.09 41.14
N ARG A 10 14.63 21.18 40.66
CA ARG A 10 14.23 21.83 39.40
C ARG A 10 14.10 20.83 38.24
N ARG A 11 14.96 19.80 38.20
CA ARG A 11 14.93 18.71 37.22
C ARG A 11 13.66 17.85 37.30
N LEU A 12 13.17 17.57 38.50
CA LEU A 12 11.93 16.80 38.68
C LEU A 12 10.69 17.62 38.28
N ARG A 13 10.71 18.96 38.48
CA ARG A 13 9.66 19.86 37.99
C ARG A 13 9.63 19.95 36.46
N THR A 14 10.78 20.07 35.79
CA THR A 14 10.82 20.05 34.32
C THR A 14 10.36 18.71 33.75
N LEU A 15 10.73 17.58 34.37
CA LEU A 15 10.26 16.25 33.98
C LEU A 15 8.75 16.07 34.13
N LEU A 16 8.12 16.68 35.16
CA LEU A 16 6.67 16.62 35.36
C LEU A 16 5.88 17.58 34.47
N CYS A 17 6.46 18.70 34.03
CA CYS A 17 5.80 19.65 33.14
C CYS A 17 5.86 19.24 31.66
N LEU A 18 6.86 18.45 31.25
CA LEU A 18 7.04 17.98 29.86
C LEU A 18 5.81 17.24 29.31
N PRO A 19 5.22 16.24 30.00
CA PRO A 19 4.00 15.56 29.54
C PRO A 19 2.82 16.52 29.39
N ALA A 20 2.66 17.47 30.32
CA ALA A 20 1.60 18.47 30.26
C ALA A 20 1.77 19.43 29.07
N ILE A 21 3.01 19.83 28.75
CA ILE A 21 3.33 20.65 27.58
C ILE A 21 3.08 19.87 26.29
N VAL A 22 3.53 18.61 26.20
CA VAL A 22 3.28 17.76 25.02
C VAL A 22 1.78 17.55 24.80
N PHE A 23 1.03 17.26 25.88
CA PHE A 23 -0.43 17.12 25.82
C PHE A 23 -1.12 18.43 25.41
N PHE A 24 -0.68 19.57 25.95
CA PHE A 24 -1.20 20.88 25.55
C PHE A 24 -0.94 21.17 24.07
N LEU A 25 0.30 20.94 23.60
CA LEU A 25 0.66 21.09 22.19
C LEU A 25 -0.14 20.13 21.29
N TRP A 26 -0.42 18.91 21.75
CA TRP A 26 -1.25 17.95 21.01
C TRP A 26 -2.68 18.43 20.79
N ILE A 27 -3.25 19.16 21.75
CA ILE A 27 -4.62 19.70 21.66
C ILE A 27 -4.65 20.97 20.82
N VAL A 28 -3.69 21.88 21.00
CA VAL A 28 -3.72 23.23 20.41
C VAL A 28 -3.20 23.25 18.98
N LEU A 29 -2.22 22.41 18.64
CA LEU A 29 -1.63 22.43 17.31
C LEU A 29 -2.58 21.80 16.28
N PRO A 30 -2.64 22.36 15.05
CA PRO A 30 -3.32 21.74 13.93
C PRO A 30 -2.91 20.27 13.75
N TYR A 31 -3.82 19.47 13.21
CA TYR A 31 -3.62 18.03 13.11
C TYR A 31 -2.42 17.65 12.22
N ASP A 32 -2.19 18.44 11.18
CA ASP A 32 -1.09 18.39 10.21
C ASP A 32 0.19 19.10 10.68
N HIS A 33 0.22 19.66 11.89
CA HIS A 33 1.40 20.37 12.38
C HIS A 33 2.60 19.42 12.59
N PRO A 34 3.81 19.74 12.08
CA PRO A 34 4.96 18.83 12.11
C PRO A 34 5.33 18.27 13.49
N LEU A 35 5.22 19.07 14.56
CA LEU A 35 5.46 18.60 15.94
C LEU A 35 4.45 17.53 16.38
N ARG A 36 3.17 17.69 16.02
CA ARG A 36 2.11 16.74 16.36
C ARG A 36 2.28 15.46 15.56
N LEU A 37 2.61 15.56 14.27
CA LEU A 37 2.89 14.41 13.42
C LEU A 37 4.15 13.65 13.88
N SER A 38 5.21 14.36 14.26
CA SER A 38 6.42 13.76 14.84
C SER A 38 6.12 13.00 16.13
N ALA A 39 5.35 13.60 17.05
CA ALA A 39 4.93 12.93 18.27
C ALA A 39 4.10 11.68 17.96
N ARG A 40 3.14 11.77 17.03
CA ARG A 40 2.30 10.64 16.60
C ARG A 40 3.13 9.50 16.02
N PHE A 41 4.02 9.81 15.07
CA PHE A 41 4.89 8.84 14.40
C PHE A 41 5.72 8.05 15.42
N ASN A 42 6.37 8.75 16.36
CA ASN A 42 7.18 8.10 17.38
C ASN A 42 6.32 7.29 18.39
N LEU A 43 5.14 7.77 18.76
CA LEU A 43 4.22 7.04 19.64
C LEU A 43 3.71 5.75 18.97
N LYS A 44 3.37 5.79 17.69
CA LYS A 44 2.96 4.61 16.90
C LYS A 44 4.11 3.62 16.74
N ALA A 45 5.31 4.10 16.38
CA ALA A 45 6.51 3.25 16.29
C ALA A 45 6.86 2.58 17.62
N PHE A 46 6.77 3.32 18.74
CA PHE A 46 6.99 2.78 20.08
C PHE A 46 5.90 1.78 20.49
N GLY A 47 4.63 2.08 20.18
CA GLY A 47 3.51 1.17 20.41
C GLY A 47 3.67 -0.16 19.68
N ALA A 48 4.02 -0.11 18.39
CA ALA A 48 4.30 -1.29 17.57
C ALA A 48 5.48 -2.12 18.12
N ALA A 49 6.50 -1.48 18.69
CA ALA A 49 7.62 -2.17 19.32
C ALA A 49 7.25 -2.84 20.67
N LEU A 50 6.34 -2.26 21.45
CA LEU A 50 5.92 -2.79 22.75
C LEU A 50 4.81 -3.84 22.66
N SER A 51 3.98 -3.75 21.64
CA SER A 51 2.94 -4.73 21.32
C SER A 51 3.20 -5.15 19.89
N PRO A 52 4.07 -6.16 19.66
CA PRO A 52 4.31 -6.67 18.33
C PRO A 52 3.01 -7.34 17.84
N ASN A 53 2.18 -6.49 17.23
CA ASN A 53 1.06 -6.73 16.34
C ASN A 53 -0.07 -7.64 16.85
N PHE A 54 -1.27 -7.04 16.94
CA PHE A 54 -2.56 -7.74 17.05
C PHE A 54 -2.69 -8.69 18.23
N SER A 55 -2.91 -8.14 19.43
CA SER A 55 -3.47 -8.91 20.54
C SER A 55 -4.69 -9.70 20.07
N GLY A 56 -4.51 -11.00 19.79
CA GLY A 56 -5.58 -11.96 19.50
C GLY A 56 -5.82 -12.37 18.04
N ARG A 57 -5.10 -11.83 17.04
CA ARG A 57 -5.33 -12.11 15.60
C ARG A 57 -6.83 -12.09 15.26
N TRP A 58 -7.50 -10.98 15.56
CA TRP A 58 -8.97 -10.87 15.51
C TRP A 58 -9.55 -11.30 14.16
N TRP A 59 -8.81 -11.16 13.07
CA TRP A 59 -9.22 -11.63 11.75
C TRP A 59 -9.40 -13.15 11.65
N PHE A 60 -8.99 -13.96 12.63
CA PHE A 60 -9.35 -15.38 12.74
C PHE A 60 -10.38 -15.68 13.82
N THR A 61 -10.37 -14.90 14.91
CA THR A 61 -11.04 -15.27 16.16
C THR A 61 -12.31 -14.47 16.43
N GLU A 62 -12.39 -13.25 15.92
CA GLU A 62 -13.53 -12.37 16.13
C GLU A 62 -14.60 -12.58 15.06
N GLN A 63 -15.85 -12.51 15.51
CA GLN A 63 -16.99 -12.48 14.60
C GLN A 63 -17.07 -11.08 13.98
N PRO A 64 -17.29 -10.98 12.66
CA PRO A 64 -17.43 -9.69 12.00
C PRO A 64 -18.60 -8.93 12.60
N THR A 65 -18.37 -7.68 13.01
CA THR A 65 -19.40 -6.85 13.64
C THR A 65 -20.16 -6.01 12.62
N PHE A 66 -19.57 -5.77 11.45
CA PHE A 66 -20.11 -4.89 10.41
C PHE A 66 -20.26 -5.69 9.10
N PRO A 67 -21.40 -6.32 8.83
CA PRO A 67 -21.59 -7.08 7.60
C PRO A 67 -21.35 -6.22 6.34
N VAL A 68 -20.56 -6.75 5.40
CA VAL A 68 -20.22 -6.10 4.13
C VAL A 68 -20.55 -7.03 2.96
N ALA A 69 -21.42 -6.58 2.07
CA ALA A 69 -21.61 -7.19 0.75
C ALA A 69 -20.75 -6.43 -0.27
N ILE A 70 -19.67 -7.05 -0.76
CA ILE A 70 -18.72 -6.38 -1.69
C ILE A 70 -19.45 -5.81 -2.92
N SER A 71 -20.46 -6.53 -3.43
CA SER A 71 -21.31 -6.11 -4.55
C SER A 71 -22.07 -4.80 -4.34
N ASP A 72 -22.45 -4.48 -3.11
CA ASP A 72 -23.40 -3.41 -2.82
C ASP A 72 -22.75 -2.28 -2.00
N ASP A 73 -21.90 -2.64 -1.05
CA ASP A 73 -21.34 -1.76 -0.03
C ASP A 73 -19.99 -1.14 -0.42
N VAL A 74 -19.30 -1.69 -1.42
CA VAL A 74 -17.94 -1.27 -1.81
C VAL A 74 -17.96 -0.63 -3.18
N ALA A 75 -17.35 0.56 -3.31
CA ALA A 75 -16.95 1.15 -4.59
C ALA A 75 -15.46 0.92 -4.83
N VAL A 76 -15.13 0.47 -6.04
CA VAL A 76 -13.73 0.33 -6.49
C VAL A 76 -13.48 1.36 -7.58
N LEU A 77 -12.46 2.18 -7.36
CA LEU A 77 -11.93 3.16 -8.27
C LEU A 77 -10.62 2.61 -8.85
N MET A 78 -10.64 2.13 -10.08
CA MET A 78 -9.45 1.62 -10.76
C MET A 78 -8.81 2.74 -11.58
N LYS A 79 -7.59 3.11 -11.22
CA LYS A 79 -6.81 4.18 -11.83
C LYS A 79 -5.85 3.65 -12.87
N SER A 80 -5.89 4.24 -14.05
CA SER A 80 -4.98 3.96 -15.17
C SER A 80 -4.45 5.26 -15.77
N GLY A 81 -3.62 5.15 -16.80
CA GLY A 81 -3.21 6.26 -17.65
C GLY A 81 -3.16 5.82 -19.11
N PHE A 82 -3.10 6.77 -20.05
CA PHE A 82 -3.11 6.45 -21.47
C PHE A 82 -1.96 5.51 -21.86
N GLY A 83 -0.79 5.70 -21.25
CA GLY A 83 0.39 4.86 -21.46
C GLY A 83 0.28 3.44 -20.91
N THR A 84 -0.70 3.17 -20.02
CA THR A 84 -0.90 1.87 -19.36
C THR A 84 -2.31 1.30 -19.58
N LYS A 85 -3.11 1.91 -20.46
CA LYS A 85 -4.51 1.56 -20.71
C LYS A 85 -4.73 0.10 -21.16
N ASP A 86 -3.70 -0.55 -21.68
CA ASP A 86 -3.73 -1.97 -22.05
C ASP A 86 -3.82 -2.90 -20.83
N ARG A 87 -3.40 -2.43 -19.64
CA ARG A 87 -3.50 -3.17 -18.38
C ARG A 87 -4.94 -3.31 -17.88
N ILE A 88 -5.82 -2.38 -18.25
CA ILE A 88 -7.23 -2.37 -17.82
C ILE A 88 -7.92 -3.70 -18.15
N SER A 89 -7.76 -4.21 -19.38
CA SER A 89 -8.37 -5.48 -19.78
C SER A 89 -7.88 -6.67 -18.94
N ALA A 90 -6.58 -6.69 -18.63
CA ALA A 90 -6.00 -7.74 -17.79
C ALA A 90 -6.50 -7.65 -16.34
N TRP A 91 -6.64 -6.44 -15.80
CA TRP A 91 -7.23 -6.22 -14.48
C TRP A 91 -8.68 -6.71 -14.42
N LEU A 92 -9.50 -6.38 -15.43
CA LEU A 92 -10.89 -6.81 -15.50
C LEU A 92 -11.03 -8.33 -15.64
N GLU A 93 -10.20 -8.98 -16.47
CA GLU A 93 -10.17 -10.46 -16.59
C GLU A 93 -9.78 -11.10 -15.25
N ALA A 94 -8.75 -10.58 -14.59
CA ALA A 94 -8.25 -11.15 -13.34
C ALA A 94 -9.26 -11.10 -12.18
N HIS A 95 -10.21 -10.16 -12.24
CA HIS A 95 -11.26 -9.97 -11.23
C HIS A 95 -12.67 -10.33 -11.75
N GLU A 96 -12.80 -11.07 -12.85
CA GLU A 96 -14.12 -11.41 -13.44
C GLU A 96 -15.01 -12.21 -12.49
N GLN A 97 -14.41 -13.02 -11.62
CA GLN A 97 -15.13 -13.80 -10.60
C GLN A 97 -15.36 -13.01 -9.31
N ASP A 98 -14.80 -11.80 -9.21
CA ASP A 98 -14.97 -10.95 -8.04
C ASP A 98 -16.27 -10.17 -8.08
N GLN A 99 -16.77 -9.80 -6.90
CA GLN A 99 -18.05 -9.10 -6.74
C GLN A 99 -17.90 -7.58 -6.80
N PHE A 100 -16.91 -7.05 -7.53
CA PHE A 100 -16.67 -5.61 -7.65
C PHE A 100 -17.66 -4.92 -8.59
N ASN A 101 -18.96 -5.01 -8.27
CA ASN A 101 -20.03 -4.52 -9.13
C ASN A 101 -20.01 -2.99 -9.27
N ASN A 102 -19.56 -2.25 -8.25
CA ASN A 102 -19.50 -0.79 -8.27
C ASN A 102 -18.11 -0.31 -8.68
N LEU A 103 -17.73 -0.61 -9.93
CA LEU A 103 -16.43 -0.28 -10.50
C LEU A 103 -16.48 1.01 -11.32
N LEU A 104 -15.57 1.94 -11.02
CA LEU A 104 -15.34 3.18 -11.77
C LEU A 104 -13.92 3.13 -12.35
N LEU A 105 -13.80 3.26 -13.67
CA LEU A 105 -12.52 3.30 -14.38
C LEU A 105 -12.15 4.76 -14.65
N ILE A 106 -10.95 5.16 -14.22
CA ILE A 106 -10.46 6.53 -14.36
C ILE A 106 -9.07 6.59 -14.99
N GLY A 107 -8.78 7.69 -15.68
CA GLY A 107 -7.46 7.95 -16.24
C GLY A 107 -7.24 9.42 -16.59
N ASP A 108 -6.17 9.68 -17.32
CA ASP A 108 -5.82 10.95 -17.98
C ASP A 108 -6.27 10.95 -19.46
N PHE A 109 -7.23 10.08 -19.79
CA PHE A 109 -7.86 9.93 -21.09
C PHE A 109 -9.29 9.42 -20.92
N ALA A 110 -10.13 9.64 -21.93
CA ALA A 110 -11.47 9.08 -22.00
C ALA A 110 -11.55 7.99 -23.08
N THR A 111 -12.36 6.95 -22.83
CA THR A 111 -12.72 5.98 -23.88
C THR A 111 -13.66 6.62 -24.90
N GLN A 112 -13.44 6.36 -26.19
CA GLN A 112 -14.35 6.78 -27.25
C GLN A 112 -15.63 5.92 -27.28
N PRO A 113 -16.75 6.43 -27.83
CA PRO A 113 -17.95 5.63 -28.09
C PRO A 113 -17.60 4.34 -28.86
N GLY A 114 -18.02 3.18 -28.33
CA GLY A 114 -17.74 1.87 -28.91
C GLY A 114 -16.49 1.16 -28.35
N GLN A 115 -15.56 1.90 -27.73
CA GLN A 115 -14.35 1.36 -27.10
C GLN A 115 -14.50 1.11 -25.60
N LEU A 116 -15.74 1.00 -25.11
CA LEU A 116 -16.02 0.74 -23.70
C LEU A 116 -15.49 -0.65 -23.30
N PHE A 117 -14.96 -0.73 -22.08
CA PHE A 117 -14.56 -1.99 -21.48
C PHE A 117 -15.78 -2.81 -21.07
N SER A 118 -15.65 -4.13 -21.02
CA SER A 118 -16.71 -5.03 -20.58
C SER A 118 -16.31 -5.67 -19.25
N TYR A 119 -17.19 -5.64 -18.27
CA TYR A 119 -16.98 -6.29 -16.98
C TYR A 119 -18.33 -6.73 -16.39
N ASN A 120 -18.47 -8.02 -16.07
CA ASN A 120 -19.70 -8.61 -15.52
C ASN A 120 -20.98 -8.19 -16.28
N GLY A 121 -20.91 -8.20 -17.62
CA GLY A 121 -22.01 -7.81 -18.51
C GLY A 121 -22.28 -6.31 -18.62
N ARG A 122 -21.52 -5.46 -17.92
CA ARG A 122 -21.61 -3.99 -17.99
C ARG A 122 -20.58 -3.42 -18.97
N ARG A 123 -20.94 -2.32 -19.62
CA ARG A 123 -20.03 -1.51 -20.45
C ARG A 123 -19.53 -0.34 -19.62
N LEU A 124 -18.22 -0.27 -19.39
CA LEU A 124 -17.58 0.71 -18.53
C LEU A 124 -16.75 1.68 -19.38
N PRO A 125 -17.03 3.00 -19.34
CA PRO A 125 -16.12 4.00 -19.89
C PRO A 125 -14.94 4.22 -18.94
N VAL A 126 -13.81 4.68 -19.50
CA VAL A 126 -12.78 5.37 -18.71
C VAL A 126 -13.13 6.84 -18.71
N HIS A 127 -13.20 7.43 -17.52
CA HIS A 127 -13.39 8.87 -17.33
C HIS A 127 -12.03 9.57 -17.34
N ASP A 128 -11.91 10.68 -18.07
CA ASP A 128 -10.74 11.56 -18.00
C ASP A 128 -10.88 12.49 -16.79
N LEU A 129 -10.07 12.23 -15.76
CA LEU A 129 -10.18 12.94 -14.48
C LEU A 129 -9.51 14.29 -14.50
N VAL A 130 -8.59 14.52 -15.43
CA VAL A 130 -7.97 15.84 -15.59
C VAL A 130 -8.95 16.76 -16.31
N ALA A 131 -9.60 16.29 -17.39
CA ALA A 131 -10.69 17.04 -18.03
C ALA A 131 -11.81 17.35 -17.03
N TRP A 132 -12.27 16.33 -16.29
CA TRP A 132 -13.35 16.49 -15.31
C TRP A 132 -13.01 17.49 -14.21
N MET A 133 -11.77 17.47 -13.69
CA MET A 133 -11.29 18.44 -12.70
C MET A 133 -11.31 19.87 -13.25
N LEU A 134 -10.90 20.07 -14.50
CA LEU A 134 -10.92 21.38 -15.16
C LEU A 134 -12.35 21.87 -15.38
N GLU A 135 -13.27 20.99 -15.78
CA GLU A 135 -14.70 21.30 -15.96
C GLU A 135 -15.40 21.70 -14.65
N LYS A 136 -15.01 21.11 -13.51
CA LYS A 136 -15.51 21.48 -12.19
C LYS A 136 -15.09 22.90 -11.75
N GLY A 137 -14.07 23.48 -12.40
CA GLY A 137 -13.63 24.85 -12.12
C GLY A 137 -12.82 25.00 -10.83
N TYR A 138 -12.16 23.93 -10.37
CA TYR A 138 -11.28 23.98 -9.19
C TYR A 138 -10.00 24.79 -9.43
N LEU A 139 -9.57 24.88 -10.69
CA LEU A 139 -8.43 25.67 -11.12
C LEU A 139 -8.90 26.92 -11.88
N PRO A 140 -8.24 28.08 -11.71
CA PRO A 140 -8.52 29.26 -12.52
C PRO A 140 -8.38 28.96 -14.02
N ALA A 141 -9.33 29.43 -14.83
CA ALA A 141 -9.36 29.14 -16.27
C ALA A 141 -8.15 29.71 -17.04
N ASP A 142 -7.50 30.75 -16.51
CA ASP A 142 -6.31 31.39 -17.05
C ASP A 142 -5.01 30.88 -16.43
N LEU A 143 -5.06 29.85 -15.58
CA LEU A 143 -3.89 29.29 -14.92
C LEU A 143 -2.98 28.59 -15.94
N ILE A 144 -1.79 29.17 -16.14
CA ILE A 144 -0.73 28.55 -16.95
C ILE A 144 0.17 27.72 -16.03
N HIS A 145 0.16 26.41 -16.22
CA HIS A 145 1.00 25.50 -15.45
C HIS A 145 1.56 24.39 -16.35
N SER A 146 2.83 24.02 -16.15
CA SER A 146 3.55 23.05 -16.99
C SER A 146 2.82 21.70 -17.09
N ARG A 147 2.27 21.21 -15.97
CA ARG A 147 1.46 19.98 -15.89
C ARG A 147 0.20 20.04 -16.76
N LEU A 148 -0.49 21.18 -16.78
CA LEU A 148 -1.69 21.38 -17.60
C LEU A 148 -1.36 21.50 -19.09
N THR A 149 -0.22 22.11 -19.42
CA THR A 149 0.30 22.13 -20.79
C THR A 149 0.62 20.72 -21.28
N LYS A 150 1.34 19.93 -20.50
CA LYS A 150 1.64 18.51 -20.80
C LYS A 150 0.38 17.69 -21.04
N TYR A 151 -0.63 17.85 -20.18
CA TYR A 151 -1.94 17.22 -20.37
C TYR A 151 -2.61 17.67 -21.67
N SER A 152 -2.62 18.98 -21.97
CA SER A 152 -3.21 19.50 -23.21
C SER A 152 -2.52 18.93 -24.46
N ASP A 153 -1.20 18.79 -24.43
CA ASP A 153 -0.42 18.18 -25.52
C ASP A 153 -0.78 16.69 -25.70
N LEU A 154 -0.96 15.95 -24.60
CA LEU A 154 -1.43 14.57 -24.64
C LEU A 154 -2.82 14.47 -25.26
N VAL A 155 -3.77 15.30 -24.81
CA VAL A 155 -5.14 15.34 -25.36
C VAL A 155 -5.13 15.70 -26.85
N ALA A 156 -4.28 16.65 -27.26
CA ALA A 156 -4.14 17.03 -28.67
C ALA A 156 -3.65 15.85 -29.53
N ALA A 157 -2.62 15.13 -29.07
CA ALA A 157 -2.10 13.95 -29.77
C ALA A 157 -3.13 12.82 -29.87
N ILE A 158 -3.88 12.56 -28.78
CA ILE A 158 -4.98 11.57 -28.77
C ILE A 158 -6.08 11.98 -29.75
N SER A 159 -6.46 13.26 -29.75
CA SER A 159 -7.55 13.79 -30.59
C SER A 159 -7.19 13.82 -32.08
N SER A 160 -5.90 13.94 -32.41
CA SER A 160 -5.40 13.85 -33.79
C SER A 160 -5.07 12.42 -34.25
N ASP A 161 -5.38 11.40 -33.45
CA ASP A 161 -5.03 9.99 -33.69
C ASP A 161 -3.51 9.74 -33.87
N ASP A 162 -2.68 10.62 -33.29
CA ASP A 162 -1.23 10.45 -33.27
C ASP A 162 -0.81 9.60 -32.06
N MET A 163 -1.07 8.30 -32.19
CA MET A 163 -0.92 7.34 -31.11
C MET A 163 0.53 7.15 -30.67
N ASP A 164 1.50 7.39 -31.56
CA ASP A 164 2.92 7.27 -31.22
C ASP A 164 3.41 8.48 -30.43
N ALA A 165 3.00 9.69 -30.82
CA ALA A 165 3.26 10.88 -30.02
C ALA A 165 2.59 10.79 -28.64
N ALA A 166 1.32 10.36 -28.58
CA ALA A 166 0.60 10.22 -27.31
C ALA A 166 1.27 9.20 -26.36
N ARG A 167 1.82 8.09 -26.90
CA ARG A 167 2.58 7.11 -26.11
C ARG A 167 3.89 7.70 -25.58
N GLU A 168 4.64 8.43 -26.40
CA GLU A 168 5.91 9.03 -25.99
C GLU A 168 5.68 10.10 -24.91
N LEU A 169 4.66 10.95 -25.09
CA LEU A 169 4.23 11.93 -24.08
C LEU A 169 3.87 11.24 -22.76
N SER A 170 3.00 10.22 -22.82
CA SER A 170 2.59 9.45 -21.63
C SER A 170 3.77 8.77 -20.92
N LYS A 171 4.75 8.27 -21.67
CA LYS A 171 5.97 7.68 -21.10
C LYS A 171 6.84 8.72 -20.39
N SER A 172 6.88 9.94 -20.91
CA SER A 172 7.71 11.01 -20.36
C SER A 172 7.16 11.62 -19.07
N PHE A 173 5.83 11.77 -18.93
CA PHE A 173 5.22 12.47 -17.80
C PHE A 173 3.93 11.84 -17.25
N GLY A 174 3.54 10.64 -17.68
CA GLY A 174 2.28 10.02 -17.23
C GLY A 174 2.20 9.84 -15.72
N TRP A 175 3.34 9.62 -15.06
CA TRP A 175 3.42 9.56 -13.60
C TRP A 175 3.12 10.92 -12.94
N GLU A 176 3.43 12.04 -13.58
CA GLU A 176 3.12 13.39 -13.06
C GLU A 176 1.61 13.68 -13.12
N MET A 177 0.91 13.14 -14.12
CA MET A 177 -0.56 13.27 -14.22
C MET A 177 -1.26 12.53 -13.10
N ASP A 178 -0.58 11.58 -12.47
CA ASP A 178 -1.17 10.72 -11.45
C ASP A 178 -1.67 11.50 -10.23
N ALA A 179 -0.95 12.55 -9.81
CA ALA A 179 -1.38 13.38 -8.69
C ALA A 179 -2.73 14.09 -8.91
N LEU A 180 -3.05 14.43 -10.17
CA LEU A 180 -4.32 15.08 -10.53
C LEU A 180 -5.53 14.12 -10.42
N LYS A 181 -5.29 12.81 -10.41
CA LYS A 181 -6.33 11.79 -10.46
C LYS A 181 -6.79 11.33 -9.07
N PHE A 182 -6.01 11.55 -7.99
CA PHE A 182 -6.36 11.04 -6.65
C PHE A 182 -7.61 11.71 -6.06
N ILE A 183 -7.56 13.02 -5.79
CA ILE A 183 -8.68 13.75 -5.19
C ILE A 183 -9.87 13.77 -6.16
N SER A 184 -9.62 14.12 -7.42
CA SER A 184 -10.66 14.15 -8.47
C SER A 184 -11.34 12.80 -8.64
N GLY A 185 -10.57 11.71 -8.64
CA GLY A 185 -11.08 10.35 -8.79
C GLY A 185 -11.97 9.93 -7.63
N LEU A 186 -11.55 10.23 -6.39
CA LEU A 186 -12.36 9.98 -5.20
C LEU A 186 -13.64 10.82 -5.21
N GLU A 187 -13.57 12.08 -5.64
CA GLU A 187 -14.74 12.96 -5.70
C GLU A 187 -15.74 12.45 -6.72
N LEU A 188 -15.31 12.14 -7.94
CA LEU A 188 -16.19 11.55 -8.96
C LEU A 188 -16.81 10.23 -8.46
N CYS A 189 -16.01 9.40 -7.79
CA CYS A 189 -16.49 8.15 -7.20
C CYS A 189 -17.57 8.40 -6.13
N TYR A 190 -17.37 9.41 -5.28
CA TYR A 190 -18.33 9.81 -4.26
C TYR A 190 -19.61 10.43 -4.84
N ASP A 191 -19.49 11.30 -5.84
CA ASP A 191 -20.61 11.92 -6.56
C ASP A 191 -21.51 10.86 -7.21
N LEU A 192 -20.92 9.84 -7.82
CA LEU A 192 -21.65 8.76 -8.49
C LEU A 192 -22.18 7.70 -7.53
N MET A 193 -21.50 7.46 -6.42
CA MET A 193 -21.78 6.36 -5.50
C MET A 193 -21.66 6.82 -4.03
N PRO A 194 -22.48 7.79 -3.56
CA PRO A 194 -22.31 8.43 -2.25
C PRO A 194 -22.68 7.54 -1.04
N ASP A 195 -23.47 6.50 -1.27
CA ASP A 195 -24.01 5.64 -0.20
C ASP A 195 -23.15 4.41 0.11
N LYS A 196 -21.97 4.27 -0.48
CA LYS A 196 -21.08 3.11 -0.24
C LYS A 196 -20.49 3.18 1.16
N LYS A 197 -20.28 2.01 1.78
CA LYS A 197 -19.61 1.89 3.08
C LYS A 197 -18.09 2.09 2.94
N TRP A 198 -17.55 1.66 1.81
CA TRP A 198 -16.11 1.63 1.55
C TRP A 198 -15.77 2.07 0.13
N TYR A 199 -14.70 2.83 0.00
CA TYR A 199 -14.17 3.34 -1.26
C TYR A 199 -12.71 2.88 -1.38
N ILE A 200 -12.42 2.12 -2.42
CA ILE A 200 -11.12 1.51 -2.64
C ILE A 200 -10.52 2.11 -3.90
N MET A 201 -9.35 2.72 -3.81
CA MET A 201 -8.57 3.11 -4.96
C MET A 201 -7.51 2.04 -5.22
N ALA A 202 -7.40 1.59 -6.47
CA ALA A 202 -6.40 0.62 -6.91
C ALA A 202 -5.83 1.04 -8.26
N ASP A 203 -4.55 0.76 -8.49
CA ASP A 203 -3.93 0.99 -9.80
C ASP A 203 -4.21 -0.18 -10.75
N ASP A 204 -4.06 0.06 -12.06
CA ASP A 204 -4.30 -0.93 -13.11
C ASP A 204 -3.35 -2.14 -13.09
N ASP A 205 -2.29 -2.09 -12.28
CA ASP A 205 -1.36 -3.19 -11.97
C ASP A 205 -1.46 -3.67 -10.50
N THR A 206 -2.54 -3.31 -9.81
CA THR A 206 -2.84 -3.74 -8.43
C THR A 206 -3.89 -4.84 -8.41
N TYR A 207 -3.55 -6.05 -7.95
CA TYR A 207 -4.55 -7.12 -7.74
C TYR A 207 -5.17 -7.01 -6.34
N LEU A 208 -6.50 -7.10 -6.24
CA LEU A 208 -7.24 -7.05 -4.98
C LEU A 208 -7.72 -8.46 -4.59
N MET A 209 -7.26 -8.94 -3.44
CA MET A 209 -7.66 -10.22 -2.86
C MET A 209 -9.01 -10.08 -2.15
N GLN A 210 -10.11 -10.26 -2.88
CA GLN A 210 -11.47 -10.04 -2.37
C GLN A 210 -11.78 -10.73 -1.02
N PRO A 211 -11.40 -12.01 -0.74
CA PRO A 211 -11.70 -12.65 0.54
C PRO A 211 -11.05 -11.94 1.74
N ALA A 212 -9.78 -11.57 1.61
CA ALA A 212 -9.03 -10.84 2.63
C ALA A 212 -9.56 -9.42 2.80
N LEU A 213 -9.83 -8.74 1.67
CA LEU A 213 -10.44 -7.42 1.66
C LEU A 213 -11.78 -7.43 2.40
N LYS A 214 -12.69 -8.35 2.06
CA LYS A 214 -13.99 -8.50 2.73
C LYS A 214 -13.81 -8.70 4.22
N ARG A 215 -12.93 -9.61 4.64
CA ARG A 215 -12.67 -9.88 6.05
C ARG A 215 -12.19 -8.63 6.80
N LEU A 216 -11.27 -7.86 6.22
CA LEU A 216 -10.81 -6.60 6.79
C LEU A 216 -11.97 -5.62 6.99
N LEU A 217 -12.74 -5.38 5.93
CA LEU A 217 -13.84 -4.40 5.95
C LEU A 217 -14.96 -4.77 6.93
N GLU A 218 -15.19 -6.07 7.18
CA GLU A 218 -16.24 -6.53 8.09
C GLU A 218 -15.96 -6.30 9.58
N HIS A 219 -14.74 -5.90 9.94
CA HIS A 219 -14.33 -5.61 11.32
C HIS A 219 -14.18 -4.12 11.59
N LEU A 220 -14.37 -3.29 10.57
CA LEU A 220 -14.25 -1.85 10.69
C LEU A 220 -15.64 -1.21 10.60
N ASP A 221 -15.91 -0.28 11.51
CA ASP A 221 -17.14 0.51 11.44
C ASP A 221 -17.02 1.52 10.27
N PRO A 222 -17.87 1.45 9.23
CA PRO A 222 -17.81 2.40 8.12
C PRO A 222 -18.18 3.84 8.53
N GLU A 223 -18.76 4.06 9.71
CA GLU A 223 -19.06 5.38 10.25
C GLU A 223 -17.88 6.00 11.06
N VAL A 224 -16.77 5.25 11.22
CA VAL A 224 -15.51 5.77 11.75
C VAL A 224 -14.59 6.19 10.59
N PRO A 225 -13.94 7.37 10.64
CA PRO A 225 -13.17 7.92 9.52
C PRO A 225 -11.83 7.18 9.30
N TYR A 226 -11.90 5.96 8.76
CA TYR A 226 -10.74 5.17 8.39
C TYR A 226 -10.09 5.62 7.09
N TYR A 227 -8.76 5.69 7.11
CA TYR A 227 -7.87 5.76 5.97
C TYR A 227 -6.82 4.67 6.14
N VAL A 228 -6.81 3.68 5.26
CA VAL A 228 -6.06 2.44 5.42
C VAL A 228 -5.33 2.07 4.13
N GLY A 229 -4.13 1.50 4.25
CA GLY A 229 -3.32 0.98 3.15
C GLY A 229 -1.88 0.72 3.59
N ASN A 230 -0.99 0.39 2.66
CA ASN A 230 0.43 0.13 2.94
C ASN A 230 1.16 1.43 3.33
N ALA A 231 1.59 1.55 4.59
CA ALA A 231 2.14 2.79 5.12
C ALA A 231 3.60 3.05 4.70
N VAL A 232 3.81 4.13 3.95
CA VAL A 232 5.12 4.63 3.49
C VAL A 232 5.31 6.10 3.87
N GLY A 233 6.49 6.67 3.59
CA GLY A 233 6.83 8.05 3.92
C GLY A 233 7.42 8.24 5.32
N ASP A 234 7.61 9.49 5.73
CA ASP A 234 8.21 9.87 7.02
C ASP A 234 7.19 10.55 7.95
N TYR A 235 7.65 11.05 9.09
CA TYR A 235 6.76 11.71 10.05
C TYR A 235 6.05 12.97 9.51
N LYS A 236 6.52 13.59 8.41
CA LYS A 236 5.88 14.79 7.83
C LYS A 236 4.72 14.44 6.91
N GLY A 237 4.69 13.20 6.43
CA GLY A 237 3.65 12.69 5.56
C GLY A 237 3.77 11.18 5.49
N ARG A 238 3.13 10.48 6.43
CA ARG A 238 2.86 9.05 6.31
C ARG A 238 1.63 8.89 5.43
N PHE A 239 1.75 8.10 4.37
CA PHE A 239 0.69 7.90 3.38
C PHE A 239 0.58 6.43 2.98
N ALA A 240 -0.63 6.03 2.62
CA ALA A 240 -0.89 4.73 2.03
C ALA A 240 -0.37 4.74 0.59
N HIS A 241 0.60 3.87 0.28
CA HIS A 241 1.17 3.73 -1.04
C HIS A 241 0.07 3.40 -2.07
N GLY A 242 -0.10 4.26 -3.08
CA GLY A 242 -1.21 4.20 -4.04
C GLY A 242 -1.29 2.86 -4.77
N GLY A 243 -0.15 2.35 -5.23
CA GLY A 243 -0.05 1.06 -5.90
C GLY A 243 -0.35 -0.14 -5.00
N SER A 244 -0.28 0.02 -3.68
CA SER A 244 -0.70 -1.05 -2.76
C SER A 244 -2.19 -1.03 -2.47
N SER A 245 -2.97 -0.18 -3.16
CA SER A 245 -4.35 0.18 -2.86
C SER A 245 -4.52 1.02 -1.59
N VAL A 246 -5.53 1.89 -1.67
CA VAL A 246 -5.97 2.79 -0.60
C VAL A 246 -7.44 2.52 -0.31
N ILE A 247 -7.80 2.42 0.97
CA ILE A 247 -9.18 2.23 1.43
C ILE A 247 -9.60 3.42 2.29
N LEU A 248 -10.77 3.98 1.97
CA LEU A 248 -11.43 5.04 2.72
C LEU A 248 -12.83 4.58 3.15
N SER A 249 -13.17 4.83 4.41
CA SER A 249 -14.53 4.64 4.91
C SER A 249 -15.51 5.66 4.34
N ARG A 250 -16.81 5.36 4.42
CA ARG A 250 -17.88 6.33 4.17
C ARG A 250 -17.69 7.60 4.98
N ALA A 251 -17.40 7.48 6.28
CA ALA A 251 -17.19 8.63 7.15
C ALA A 251 -16.04 9.51 6.66
N THR A 252 -14.94 8.92 6.19
CA THR A 252 -13.81 9.67 5.62
C THR A 252 -14.20 10.43 4.36
N MET A 253 -14.93 9.77 3.44
CA MET A 253 -15.37 10.41 2.18
C MET A 253 -16.35 11.55 2.43
N ARG A 254 -17.33 11.34 3.32
CA ARG A 254 -18.27 12.39 3.76
C ARG A 254 -17.53 13.57 4.38
N LEU A 255 -16.55 13.30 5.24
CA LEU A 255 -15.78 14.33 5.90
C LEU A 255 -14.94 15.13 4.89
N LEU A 256 -14.22 14.45 4.00
CA LEU A 256 -13.39 15.08 2.96
C LEU A 256 -14.22 16.01 2.07
N PHE A 257 -15.29 15.51 1.46
CA PHE A 257 -16.08 16.30 0.50
C PHE A 257 -17.06 17.29 1.15
N SER A 258 -17.20 17.29 2.48
CA SER A 258 -17.84 18.39 3.21
C SER A 258 -16.95 19.62 3.42
N HIS A 259 -15.63 19.48 3.26
CA HIS A 259 -14.64 20.57 3.40
C HIS A 259 -14.19 21.07 2.02
N HIS A 260 -15.06 21.84 1.35
CA HIS A 260 -14.82 22.32 -0.01
C HIS A 260 -13.54 23.14 -0.17
N ASP A 261 -13.17 23.94 0.83
CA ASP A 261 -11.93 24.73 0.85
C ASP A 261 -10.68 23.84 0.84
N VAL A 262 -10.71 22.73 1.58
CA VAL A 262 -9.63 21.73 1.59
C VAL A 262 -9.52 21.03 0.24
N VAL A 263 -10.65 20.68 -0.39
CA VAL A 263 -10.66 20.04 -1.72
C VAL A 263 -10.12 20.99 -2.79
N ILE A 264 -10.56 22.25 -2.82
CA ILE A 264 -10.04 23.29 -3.73
C ILE A 264 -8.51 23.44 -3.54
N SER A 265 -8.05 23.53 -2.29
CA SER A 265 -6.62 23.63 -1.98
C SER A 265 -5.85 22.40 -2.48
N ALA A 266 -6.42 21.20 -2.35
CA ALA A 266 -5.78 19.97 -2.80
C ALA A 266 -5.65 19.92 -4.33
N HIS A 267 -6.62 20.42 -5.10
CA HIS A 267 -6.49 20.54 -6.55
C HIS A 267 -5.38 21.52 -6.96
N LEU A 268 -5.23 22.66 -6.27
CA LEU A 268 -4.11 23.57 -6.51
C LEU A 268 -2.76 22.92 -6.18
N GLU A 269 -2.67 22.23 -5.03
CA GLU A 269 -1.46 21.52 -4.58
C GLU A 269 -1.08 20.36 -5.50
N SER A 270 -2.07 19.73 -6.15
CA SER A 270 -1.86 18.62 -7.09
C SER A 270 -1.01 19.02 -8.31
N LEU A 271 -0.90 20.31 -8.62
CA LEU A 271 -0.06 20.82 -9.71
C LEU A 271 1.44 20.73 -9.37
N GLU A 272 1.80 20.75 -8.09
CA GLU A 272 3.19 20.76 -7.60
C GLU A 272 3.57 19.45 -6.91
N GLU A 273 2.62 18.74 -6.28
CA GLU A 273 2.91 17.49 -5.59
C GLU A 273 3.33 16.39 -6.59
N THR A 274 4.38 15.67 -6.22
CA THR A 274 5.01 14.63 -7.03
C THR A 274 4.24 13.32 -6.91
N TRP A 275 3.70 13.02 -5.72
CA TRP A 275 3.02 11.75 -5.43
C TRP A 275 1.58 11.98 -5.02
N GLY A 276 0.63 11.48 -5.83
CA GLY A 276 -0.80 11.68 -5.59
C GLY A 276 -1.34 11.02 -4.31
N ASP A 277 -0.73 9.92 -3.89
CA ASP A 277 -1.03 9.25 -2.62
C ASP A 277 -0.57 10.08 -1.40
N LYS A 278 0.59 10.73 -1.50
CA LYS A 278 1.03 11.72 -0.51
C LYS A 278 0.10 12.93 -0.49
N LEU A 279 -0.35 13.43 -1.65
CA LEU A 279 -1.35 14.52 -1.72
C LEU A 279 -2.63 14.15 -0.97
N LEU A 280 -3.14 12.93 -1.20
CA LEU A 280 -4.32 12.44 -0.49
C LEU A 280 -4.09 12.44 1.03
N ALA A 281 -2.96 11.89 1.48
CA ALA A 281 -2.66 11.85 2.91
C ALA A 281 -2.55 13.24 3.54
N THR A 282 -1.81 14.17 2.93
CA THR A 282 -1.69 15.54 3.46
C THR A 282 -3.01 16.28 3.44
N THR A 283 -3.88 16.02 2.45
CA THR A 283 -5.25 16.54 2.40
C THR A 283 -6.10 15.99 3.55
N LEU A 284 -6.04 14.69 3.80
CA LEU A 284 -6.75 14.03 4.91
C LEU A 284 -6.26 14.52 6.29
N LEU A 285 -4.97 14.83 6.43
CA LEU A 285 -4.42 15.40 7.66
C LEU A 285 -5.06 16.75 8.00
N LYS A 286 -5.35 17.60 7.00
CA LYS A 286 -5.99 18.91 7.22
C LYS A 286 -7.38 18.80 7.85
N ILE A 287 -8.08 17.69 7.63
CA ILE A 287 -9.41 17.39 8.19
C ILE A 287 -9.36 16.41 9.38
N GLY A 288 -8.17 16.13 9.92
CA GLY A 288 -8.04 15.31 11.13
C GLY A 288 -8.03 13.80 10.89
N VAL A 289 -7.88 13.33 9.66
CA VAL A 289 -7.80 11.90 9.33
C VAL A 289 -6.34 11.51 9.12
N TYR A 290 -5.87 10.51 9.87
CA TYR A 290 -4.51 9.97 9.77
C TYR A 290 -4.56 8.55 9.22
N LEU A 291 -3.51 8.14 8.51
CA LEU A 291 -3.36 6.76 8.06
C LEU A 291 -3.34 5.81 9.24
N ASP A 292 -4.24 4.83 9.27
CA ASP A 292 -4.20 3.82 10.31
C ASP A 292 -3.19 2.73 9.96
N GLU A 293 -1.96 2.95 10.42
CA GLU A 293 -0.81 2.10 10.13
C GLU A 293 -0.92 0.68 10.71
N GLU A 294 -1.86 0.43 11.63
CA GLU A 294 -2.10 -0.91 12.17
C GLU A 294 -2.50 -1.91 11.08
N TYR A 295 -3.26 -1.46 10.09
CA TYR A 295 -3.74 -2.29 8.99
C TYR A 295 -2.75 -2.40 7.84
N ALA A 296 -1.59 -1.72 7.90
CA ALA A 296 -0.61 -1.71 6.81
C ALA A 296 -0.04 -3.11 6.48
N ILE A 297 -0.04 -4.02 7.45
CA ILE A 297 0.48 -5.39 7.29
C ILE A 297 -0.32 -6.23 6.27
N PHE A 298 -1.53 -5.83 5.91
CA PHE A 298 -2.36 -6.56 4.95
C PHE A 298 -2.04 -6.19 3.49
N PHE A 299 -1.31 -5.11 3.25
CA PHE A 299 -1.11 -4.57 1.91
C PHE A 299 0.32 -4.81 1.41
N ASN A 300 0.48 -5.21 0.15
CA ASN A 300 1.79 -5.45 -0.46
C ASN A 300 2.09 -4.46 -1.58
N GLY A 301 3.32 -3.96 -1.63
CA GLY A 301 3.82 -3.05 -2.69
C GLY A 301 4.53 -3.75 -3.84
N GLU A 302 4.66 -5.07 -3.75
CA GLU A 302 5.47 -5.90 -4.64
C GLU A 302 4.63 -6.98 -5.34
N PRO A 303 5.14 -7.60 -6.42
CA PRO A 303 4.52 -8.77 -6.98
C PRO A 303 4.61 -9.94 -5.99
N PRO A 304 3.74 -10.96 -6.09
CA PRO A 304 3.69 -12.07 -5.14
C PRO A 304 5.03 -12.83 -4.93
N ARG A 305 5.92 -12.87 -5.93
CA ARG A 305 7.21 -13.57 -5.84
C ARG A 305 8.26 -12.83 -5.01
N ASP A 306 8.20 -11.50 -5.03
CA ASP A 306 9.11 -10.61 -4.31
C ASP A 306 8.55 -10.17 -2.95
N MET A 307 7.38 -10.72 -2.60
CA MET A 307 6.70 -10.45 -1.36
C MET A 307 7.53 -10.90 -0.15
N ARG A 308 7.84 -9.93 0.71
CA ARG A 308 8.60 -10.14 1.94
C ARG A 308 7.70 -10.68 3.05
N VAL A 309 7.91 -11.93 3.45
CA VAL A 309 7.29 -12.55 4.62
C VAL A 309 8.14 -12.24 5.84
N THR A 310 7.72 -11.25 6.63
CA THR A 310 8.28 -10.92 7.94
C THR A 310 7.54 -11.67 9.06
N GLU A 311 8.14 -11.74 10.24
CA GLU A 311 7.54 -12.37 11.43
C GLU A 311 6.13 -11.84 11.74
N ASP A 312 5.92 -10.53 11.59
CA ASP A 312 4.67 -9.86 11.93
C ASP A 312 3.59 -9.98 10.83
N ARG A 313 3.99 -10.26 9.59
CA ARG A 313 3.08 -10.46 8.46
C ARG A 313 2.72 -11.92 8.24
N LEU A 314 3.54 -12.85 8.72
CA LEU A 314 3.41 -14.29 8.41
C LEU A 314 1.97 -14.83 8.53
N CYS A 315 1.22 -14.34 9.52
CA CYS A 315 -0.16 -14.76 9.84
C CYS A 315 -1.26 -13.78 9.42
N ALA A 316 -0.89 -12.68 8.78
CA ALA A 316 -1.85 -11.72 8.29
C ALA A 316 -2.45 -12.22 6.96
N PRO A 317 -3.71 -11.91 6.66
CA PRO A 317 -4.20 -12.00 5.29
C PRO A 317 -3.49 -11.00 4.36
N ILE A 318 -3.53 -11.27 3.06
CA ILE A 318 -3.04 -10.34 2.04
C ILE A 318 -4.22 -9.74 1.29
N VAL A 319 -4.35 -8.42 1.30
CA VAL A 319 -5.40 -7.65 0.62
C VAL A 319 -5.00 -7.26 -0.81
N SER A 320 -3.72 -7.01 -1.08
CA SER A 320 -3.28 -6.51 -2.39
C SER A 320 -1.90 -6.98 -2.81
N PHE A 321 -1.68 -7.05 -4.13
CA PHE A 321 -0.36 -7.12 -4.78
C PHE A 321 -0.23 -6.00 -5.79
N HIS A 322 1.01 -5.60 -6.11
CA HIS A 322 1.28 -4.48 -7.02
C HIS A 322 2.39 -4.81 -8.02
N ARG A 323 2.63 -3.92 -9.00
CA ARG A 323 3.62 -4.05 -10.07
C ARG A 323 3.42 -5.26 -10.98
N LEU A 324 2.17 -5.66 -11.20
CA LEU A 324 1.86 -6.79 -12.07
C LEU A 324 1.81 -6.33 -13.53
N SER A 325 2.61 -6.96 -14.39
CA SER A 325 2.39 -6.85 -15.84
C SER A 325 1.02 -7.44 -16.23
N PRO A 326 0.46 -7.11 -17.40
CA PRO A 326 -0.81 -7.68 -17.85
C PRO A 326 -0.88 -9.22 -17.78
N SER A 327 0.20 -9.90 -18.17
CA SER A 327 0.26 -11.36 -18.14
C SER A 327 0.32 -11.89 -16.70
N GLU A 328 1.06 -11.23 -15.82
CA GLU A 328 1.13 -11.59 -14.40
C GLU A 328 -0.19 -11.35 -13.68
N MET A 329 -0.88 -10.23 -13.97
CA MET A 329 -2.21 -9.92 -13.45
C MET A 329 -3.20 -11.05 -13.75
N ILE A 330 -3.27 -11.48 -15.02
CA ILE A 330 -4.11 -12.60 -15.44
C ILE A 330 -3.70 -13.90 -14.74
N ASN A 331 -2.39 -14.18 -14.65
CA ASN A 331 -1.89 -15.40 -14.00
C ASN A 331 -2.23 -15.42 -12.50
N VAL A 332 -2.15 -14.27 -11.82
CA VAL A 332 -2.55 -14.07 -10.43
C VAL A 332 -4.05 -14.31 -10.28
N GLY A 333 -4.89 -13.70 -11.11
CA GLY A 333 -6.34 -13.94 -11.13
C GLY A 333 -6.69 -15.42 -11.26
N ARG A 334 -6.13 -16.10 -12.27
CA ARG A 334 -6.33 -17.55 -12.47
C ARG A 334 -5.84 -18.40 -11.30
N ARG A 335 -4.81 -17.94 -10.59
CA ARG A 335 -4.26 -18.63 -9.42
C ARG A 335 -5.24 -18.65 -8.25
N PHE A 336 -5.91 -17.53 -8.04
CA PHE A 336 -6.64 -17.22 -6.83
C PHE A 336 -8.16 -17.30 -7.00
N GLN A 337 -8.68 -17.35 -8.24
CA GLN A 337 -10.11 -17.40 -8.59
C GLN A 337 -10.95 -18.49 -7.89
N HIS A 338 -10.33 -19.56 -7.38
CA HIS A 338 -11.03 -20.67 -6.70
C HIS A 338 -10.68 -20.80 -5.22
N ARG A 339 -9.93 -19.84 -4.68
CA ARG A 339 -9.54 -19.84 -3.27
C ARG A 339 -10.49 -18.91 -2.52
N GLY A 340 -11.63 -19.45 -2.11
CA GLY A 340 -12.59 -18.76 -1.22
C GLY A 340 -12.10 -18.62 0.22
N GLU A 341 -10.86 -19.01 0.49
CA GLU A 341 -10.24 -19.00 1.82
C GLU A 341 -9.38 -17.74 2.01
N LEU A 342 -9.20 -17.36 3.28
CA LEU A 342 -8.30 -16.27 3.65
C LEU A 342 -6.85 -16.71 3.42
N LEU A 343 -6.17 -16.13 2.41
CA LEU A 343 -4.78 -16.44 2.14
C LEU A 343 -3.84 -15.61 3.00
N LEU A 344 -2.90 -16.29 3.63
CA LEU A 344 -1.89 -15.68 4.48
C LEU A 344 -0.59 -15.46 3.73
N TRP A 345 0.28 -14.61 4.29
CA TRP A 345 1.62 -14.38 3.74
C TRP A 345 2.42 -15.67 3.61
N ILE A 346 2.31 -16.59 4.58
CA ILE A 346 3.00 -17.88 4.51
C ILE A 346 2.49 -18.79 3.39
N ASP A 347 1.21 -18.71 3.03
CA ASP A 347 0.63 -19.62 2.03
C ASP A 347 1.22 -19.35 0.63
N LEU A 348 1.72 -18.13 0.39
CA LEU A 348 2.40 -17.81 -0.86
C LEU A 348 3.69 -18.61 -1.06
N TRP A 349 4.35 -19.05 0.01
CA TRP A 349 5.53 -19.90 -0.05
C TRP A 349 5.22 -21.19 -0.84
N ASP A 350 4.19 -21.91 -0.43
CA ASP A 350 3.75 -23.15 -1.06
C ASP A 350 3.14 -22.87 -2.44
N ILE A 351 2.31 -21.84 -2.53
CA ILE A 351 1.64 -21.44 -3.77
C ILE A 351 2.68 -21.12 -4.84
N TYR A 352 3.74 -20.36 -4.59
CA TYR A 352 4.79 -20.05 -5.57
C TYR A 352 5.85 -21.14 -5.76
N GLY A 353 5.63 -22.32 -5.19
CA GLY A 353 6.46 -23.51 -5.41
C GLY A 353 7.82 -23.42 -4.73
N ALA A 354 7.91 -22.70 -3.62
CA ALA A 354 9.10 -22.76 -2.78
C ALA A 354 9.23 -24.17 -2.16
N PRO A 355 10.45 -24.63 -1.86
CA PRO A 355 10.65 -25.94 -1.24
C PRO A 355 9.91 -26.03 0.11
N SER A 356 9.40 -27.21 0.45
CA SER A 356 8.87 -27.46 1.80
C SER A 356 9.90 -27.05 2.85
N LEU A 357 9.44 -26.51 3.99
CA LEU A 357 10.32 -26.15 5.12
C LEU A 357 11.11 -27.34 5.68
N ASP A 358 10.72 -28.58 5.37
CA ASP A 358 11.48 -29.79 5.71
C ASP A 358 12.58 -30.13 4.69
N SER A 359 12.67 -29.40 3.59
CA SER A 359 13.64 -29.66 2.53
C SER A 359 15.05 -29.25 2.97
N PRO A 360 16.04 -30.18 2.93
CA PRO A 360 17.43 -29.86 3.29
C PRO A 360 18.03 -28.74 2.45
N ILE A 361 17.52 -28.51 1.23
CA ILE A 361 18.02 -27.47 0.32
C ILE A 361 17.92 -26.06 0.91
N LEU A 362 16.96 -25.83 1.81
CA LEU A 362 16.76 -24.54 2.47
C LEU A 362 17.81 -24.25 3.54
N GLU A 363 18.39 -25.30 4.15
CA GLU A 363 19.47 -25.18 5.13
C GLU A 363 20.84 -25.18 4.45
N THR A 364 21.04 -26.03 3.44
CA THR A 364 22.33 -26.13 2.73
C THR A 364 22.55 -25.02 1.71
N GLY A 365 21.48 -24.33 1.31
CA GLY A 365 21.49 -23.32 0.27
C GLY A 365 21.12 -23.88 -1.10
N ARG A 366 20.19 -23.20 -1.77
CA ARG A 366 19.79 -23.44 -3.15
C ARG A 366 20.66 -22.62 -4.09
N VAL A 367 21.29 -23.27 -5.06
CA VAL A 367 22.09 -22.63 -6.11
C VAL A 367 21.19 -21.89 -7.10
N ASP A 368 21.67 -20.75 -7.59
CA ASP A 368 21.01 -19.89 -8.58
C ASP A 368 19.60 -19.45 -8.15
N TRP A 369 19.44 -19.14 -6.87
CA TRP A 369 18.17 -18.73 -6.27
C TRP A 369 18.38 -17.67 -5.18
N ASP A 370 17.36 -16.86 -4.93
CA ASP A 370 17.40 -15.78 -3.93
C ASP A 370 16.14 -15.76 -3.05
N HIS A 371 16.29 -16.08 -1.77
CA HIS A 371 15.26 -15.99 -0.73
C HIS A 371 15.33 -14.70 0.10
N VAL A 372 16.35 -13.85 -0.12
CA VAL A 372 16.42 -12.48 0.44
C VAL A 372 15.70 -11.50 -0.48
N GLY A 373 15.91 -11.60 -1.80
CA GLY A 373 15.31 -10.72 -2.79
C GLY A 373 15.94 -9.33 -2.80
N GLY A 374 15.15 -8.29 -3.09
CA GLY A 374 15.62 -6.91 -3.13
C GLY A 374 16.19 -6.44 -1.79
N LEU A 375 17.37 -5.82 -1.82
CA LEU A 375 18.06 -5.29 -0.64
C LEU A 375 17.49 -3.92 -0.24
N ASP A 376 17.48 -3.63 1.07
CA ASP A 376 17.10 -2.32 1.62
C ASP A 376 17.95 -1.96 2.87
N GLU A 377 17.62 -0.84 3.53
CA GLU A 377 18.31 -0.35 4.73
C GLU A 377 18.25 -1.30 5.94
N THR A 378 17.32 -2.25 5.95
CA THR A 378 17.17 -3.26 7.01
C THR A 378 17.90 -4.57 6.69
N THR A 379 18.43 -4.70 5.47
CA THR A 379 19.26 -5.85 5.06
C THR A 379 20.67 -5.73 5.63
N MET A 380 21.12 -6.75 6.36
CA MET A 380 22.52 -6.82 6.79
C MET A 380 23.38 -7.39 5.66
N THR A 381 24.34 -6.59 5.17
CA THR A 381 25.32 -7.04 4.18
C THR A 381 26.71 -7.15 4.78
N VAL A 382 27.32 -8.34 4.68
CA VAL A 382 28.69 -8.62 5.12
C VAL A 382 29.54 -8.93 3.89
N LYS A 383 30.64 -8.20 3.70
CA LYS A 383 31.58 -8.38 2.59
C LYS A 383 32.69 -9.36 2.96
N ASP A 384 33.52 -9.72 1.97
CA ASP A 384 34.68 -10.62 2.12
C ASP A 384 34.31 -12.04 2.60
N ILE A 385 33.10 -12.49 2.27
CA ILE A 385 32.59 -13.82 2.61
C ILE A 385 32.92 -14.80 1.49
N GLN A 386 33.87 -15.69 1.76
CA GLN A 386 34.43 -16.61 0.76
C GLN A 386 33.54 -17.79 0.38
N SER A 387 32.51 -18.11 1.19
CA SER A 387 31.65 -19.27 0.96
C SER A 387 30.24 -19.06 1.48
N ALA A 388 29.27 -19.76 0.87
CA ALA A 388 27.90 -19.82 1.38
C ALA A 388 27.83 -20.38 2.82
N GLN A 389 28.73 -21.31 3.18
CA GLN A 389 28.78 -21.85 4.54
C GLN A 389 29.08 -20.78 5.59
N ASN A 390 29.95 -19.81 5.28
CA ASN A 390 30.21 -18.68 6.16
C ASN A 390 28.96 -17.78 6.26
N CYS A 391 28.20 -17.62 5.19
CA CYS A 391 26.95 -16.86 5.20
C CYS A 391 25.86 -17.55 6.04
N ILE A 392 25.73 -18.87 5.95
CA ILE A 392 24.86 -19.69 6.81
C ILE A 392 25.21 -19.47 8.30
N GLN A 393 26.52 -19.50 8.64
CA GLN A 393 26.97 -19.25 10.02
C GLN A 393 26.64 -17.84 10.49
N ILE A 394 26.75 -16.83 9.63
CA ILE A 394 26.32 -15.47 9.96
C ILE A 394 24.82 -15.46 10.29
N CYS A 395 23.98 -16.04 9.43
CA CYS A 395 22.54 -16.13 9.71
C CYS A 395 22.23 -16.82 11.05
N HIS A 396 22.92 -17.93 11.38
CA HIS A 396 22.76 -18.60 12.67
C HIS A 396 23.20 -17.74 13.87
N ASN A 397 24.28 -16.97 13.74
CA ASN A 397 24.72 -16.04 14.77
C ASN A 397 23.67 -14.94 15.04
N TYR A 398 22.89 -14.58 14.02
CA TYR A 398 21.74 -13.67 14.11
C TYR A 398 20.39 -14.41 14.12
N SER A 399 20.33 -15.63 14.69
CA SER A 399 19.15 -16.52 14.62
C SER A 399 17.81 -15.92 15.06
N LYS A 400 17.81 -14.87 15.90
CA LYS A 400 16.58 -14.17 16.33
C LYS A 400 16.01 -13.28 15.23
N THR A 401 16.86 -12.70 14.39
CA THR A 401 16.47 -11.73 13.36
C THR A 401 16.65 -12.26 11.95
N CYS A 402 17.49 -13.28 11.72
CA CYS A 402 17.65 -13.88 10.40
C CYS A 402 16.47 -14.80 10.07
N LEU A 403 15.75 -14.47 8.98
CA LEU A 403 14.81 -15.37 8.32
C LEU A 403 15.37 -15.91 7.01
N ALA A 404 16.08 -15.11 6.21
CA ALA A 404 16.72 -15.55 4.98
C ALA A 404 18.17 -15.06 4.87
N TRP A 405 18.94 -15.78 4.07
CA TRP A 405 20.30 -15.42 3.71
C TRP A 405 20.56 -15.68 2.23
N THR A 406 21.37 -14.84 1.60
CA THR A 406 21.82 -14.99 0.21
C THR A 406 23.29 -14.65 0.12
N TRP A 407 24.07 -15.58 -0.43
CA TRP A 407 25.49 -15.39 -0.71
C TRP A 407 25.71 -15.18 -2.21
N GLU A 408 26.37 -14.09 -2.57
CA GLU A 408 26.76 -13.75 -3.93
C GLU A 408 28.23 -14.09 -4.14
N LYS A 409 28.50 -15.06 -5.02
CA LYS A 409 29.84 -15.63 -5.18
C LYS A 409 30.86 -14.63 -5.74
N GLU A 410 30.44 -13.85 -6.73
CA GLU A 410 31.34 -12.91 -7.44
C GLU A 410 31.71 -11.72 -6.55
N GLU A 411 30.73 -11.19 -5.82
CA GLU A 411 30.89 -10.05 -4.90
C GLU A 411 31.46 -10.44 -3.53
N GLN A 412 31.59 -11.75 -3.27
CA GLN A 412 31.92 -12.31 -1.96
C GLN A 412 31.09 -11.66 -0.83
N ALA A 413 29.79 -11.46 -1.11
CA ALA A 413 28.89 -10.74 -0.23
C ALA A 413 27.83 -11.70 0.34
N CYS A 414 27.57 -11.57 1.64
CA CYS A 414 26.49 -12.26 2.33
C CYS A 414 25.43 -11.24 2.73
N HIS A 415 24.20 -11.47 2.28
CA HIS A 415 23.02 -10.69 2.64
C HIS A 415 22.16 -11.50 3.59
N VAL A 416 21.73 -10.87 4.68
CA VAL A 416 20.86 -11.47 5.70
C VAL A 416 19.70 -10.54 5.97
N SER A 417 18.49 -11.09 6.00
CA SER A 417 17.24 -10.35 6.17
C SER A 417 16.37 -10.90 7.30
N ASN A 418 15.54 -10.04 7.87
CA ASN A 418 14.45 -10.40 8.80
C ASN A 418 13.12 -10.70 8.10
N TRP A 419 13.18 -10.98 6.80
CA TRP A 419 12.12 -11.56 5.99
C TRP A 419 12.67 -12.69 5.14
N MET A 420 11.77 -13.46 4.56
CA MET A 420 12.05 -14.38 3.46
C MET A 420 11.08 -14.10 2.31
N VAL A 421 11.52 -14.31 1.08
CA VAL A 421 10.66 -14.32 -0.11
C VAL A 421 10.58 -15.75 -0.68
N PRO A 422 9.49 -16.15 -1.35
CA PRO A 422 9.47 -17.41 -2.13
C PRO A 422 10.65 -17.47 -3.10
N GLY A 423 11.00 -16.32 -3.66
CA GLY A 423 12.19 -16.10 -4.47
C GLY A 423 12.00 -16.48 -5.94
N ASP A 424 13.03 -16.18 -6.72
CA ASP A 424 13.15 -16.57 -8.12
C ASP A 424 14.61 -16.93 -8.46
N LYS A 425 14.82 -17.37 -9.69
CA LYS A 425 16.14 -17.70 -10.23
C LYS A 425 17.05 -16.48 -10.21
N ALA A 426 18.19 -16.61 -9.54
CA ALA A 426 19.19 -15.55 -9.40
C ALA A 426 20.58 -16.14 -9.63
N ARG A 427 21.07 -16.05 -10.87
CA ARG A 427 22.34 -16.67 -11.26
C ARG A 427 23.51 -16.13 -10.43
N GLY A 428 24.39 -17.02 -9.98
CA GLY A 428 25.58 -16.65 -9.20
C GLY A 428 25.30 -16.42 -7.71
N LYS A 429 24.03 -16.56 -7.29
CA LYS A 429 23.62 -16.52 -5.89
C LYS A 429 23.40 -17.93 -5.35
N MET A 430 23.64 -18.11 -4.06
CA MET A 430 23.18 -19.27 -3.30
C MET A 430 22.42 -18.78 -2.08
N SER A 431 21.22 -19.30 -1.85
CA SER A 431 20.35 -18.75 -0.81
C SER A 431 19.59 -19.83 -0.04
N GLY A 432 19.31 -19.55 1.22
CA GLY A 432 18.52 -20.40 2.10
C GLY A 432 17.77 -19.57 3.14
N ILE A 433 17.12 -20.28 4.06
CA ILE A 433 16.38 -19.67 5.17
C ILE A 433 16.83 -20.23 6.51
N ASN A 434 16.51 -19.52 7.58
CA ASN A 434 16.63 -20.03 8.94
C ASN A 434 15.46 -20.97 9.23
N VAL A 435 15.56 -22.22 8.78
CA VAL A 435 14.49 -23.22 8.85
C VAL A 435 13.93 -23.40 10.28
N PRO A 436 14.75 -23.52 11.35
CA PRO A 436 14.22 -23.62 12.71
C PRO A 436 13.34 -22.41 13.10
N ARG A 437 13.77 -21.20 12.76
CA ARG A 437 13.00 -19.98 13.04
C ARG A 437 11.71 -19.92 12.22
N ALA A 438 11.79 -20.20 10.92
CA ALA A 438 10.63 -20.23 10.04
C ALA A 438 9.58 -21.22 10.52
N LYS A 439 9.97 -22.47 10.83
CA LYS A 439 9.05 -23.49 11.37
C LYS A 439 8.43 -23.05 12.69
N SER A 440 9.23 -22.47 13.59
CA SER A 440 8.70 -21.95 14.85
C SER A 440 7.60 -20.92 14.62
N LEU A 441 7.84 -19.93 13.75
CA LEU A 441 6.83 -18.91 13.43
C LEU A 441 5.60 -19.49 12.74
N VAL A 442 5.76 -20.44 11.81
CA VAL A 442 4.62 -21.08 11.12
C VAL A 442 3.77 -21.91 12.08
N ASN A 443 4.39 -22.61 13.03
CA ASN A 443 3.66 -23.36 14.05
C ASN A 443 2.89 -22.42 14.98
N ASP A 444 3.50 -21.31 15.38
CA ASP A 444 2.83 -20.28 16.17
C ASP A 444 1.65 -19.68 15.39
N CYS A 445 1.73 -19.64 14.06
CA CYS A 445 0.69 -19.11 13.19
C CYS A 445 -0.57 -19.97 13.08
N ARG A 446 -0.36 -21.29 12.98
CA ARG A 446 -1.42 -22.29 12.75
C ARG A 446 -1.94 -22.93 14.04
N SER A 447 -1.43 -22.49 15.19
CA SER A 447 -1.98 -22.77 16.53
C SER A 447 -2.90 -21.63 16.97
#